data_AF-A0A9Q0PC29-F1
#
_entry.id   AF-A0A9Q0PC29-F1
#
_cell.length_a   1.000
_cell.length_b   1.000
_cell.length_c   1.000
_cell.angle_alpha   90.00
_cell.angle_beta   90.00
_cell.angle_gamma   90.00
#
_symmetry.space_group_name_H-M   'P 1'
#
loop_
_entity.id
_entity.type
_entity.pdbx_description
1 polymer ?
#
loop_
_entity_poly.entity_id
_entity_poly.type
_entity_poly.pdbx_seq_one_letter_code
_entity_poly.pdbx_strand_id
1 'polypeptide(L)'
;MEIAHFLFGVFGNVTALFLFLAPTITFRRIIRSKSTELFSGIPYVMTMLNCLLSAWYGMPFVSKNNLLVSTINGTGAVIEMVYVLTFIIYATKKDRAKFIGLLTLVLTTFGGVAFVSLCPFFMANPGRYSVALLLLFSPSSCMAPLYLS
;
A
#
# COMPACT_ATOMS: atom_id res chain seq x y z
N MET A 1 14.92 21.56 -13.93
CA MET A 1 13.75 20.66 -14.08
C MET A 1 13.27 20.12 -12.74
N GLU A 2 14.12 20.01 -11.70
CA GLU A 2 13.76 19.48 -10.36
C GLU A 2 12.49 20.08 -9.71
N ILE A 3 12.31 21.40 -9.81
CA ILE A 3 11.13 22.09 -9.22
C ILE A 3 9.82 21.57 -9.86
N ALA A 4 9.81 21.33 -11.17
CA ALA A 4 8.63 20.83 -11.86
C ALA A 4 8.29 19.40 -11.40
N HIS A 5 9.27 18.50 -11.30
CA HIS A 5 9.06 17.13 -10.81
C HIS A 5 8.55 17.10 -9.37
N PHE A 6 9.09 17.97 -8.51
CA PHE A 6 8.59 18.10 -7.13
C PHE A 6 7.13 18.57 -7.10
N LEU A 7 6.77 19.59 -7.88
CA LEU A 7 5.39 20.09 -7.96
C LEU A 7 4.43 19.01 -8.47
N PHE A 8 4.77 18.32 -9.57
CA PHE A 8 3.95 17.21 -10.07
C PHE A 8 3.80 16.10 -9.04
N GLY A 9 4.87 15.77 -8.31
CA GLY A 9 4.81 14.81 -7.20
C GLY A 9 3.84 15.23 -6.10
N VAL A 10 3.86 16.49 -5.69
CA VAL A 10 2.92 17.02 -4.68
C VAL A 10 1.47 16.96 -5.18
N PHE A 11 1.18 17.41 -6.40
CA PHE A 11 -0.17 17.35 -6.97
C PHE A 11 -0.66 15.90 -7.13
N GLY A 12 0.22 14.99 -7.55
CA GLY A 12 -0.07 13.56 -7.62
C GLY A 12 -0.44 12.99 -6.26
N ASN A 13 0.31 13.34 -5.21
CA ASN A 13 0.03 12.90 -3.84
C ASN A 13 -1.31 13.44 -3.31
N VAL A 14 -1.62 14.70 -3.55
CA VAL A 14 -2.92 15.29 -3.17
C VAL A 14 -4.07 14.54 -3.85
N THR A 15 -3.94 14.25 -5.14
CA THR A 15 -4.94 13.50 -5.90
C THR A 15 -5.09 12.06 -5.39
N ALA A 16 -3.97 11.40 -5.09
CA ALA A 16 -3.97 10.06 -4.51
C ALA A 16 -4.63 10.01 -3.12
N LEU A 17 -4.44 11.03 -2.27
CA LEU A 17 -5.15 11.13 -1.00
C LEU A 17 -6.67 11.19 -1.18
N PHE A 18 -7.16 11.98 -2.13
CA PHE A 18 -8.58 12.00 -2.44
C PHE A 18 -9.09 10.64 -2.90
N LEU A 19 -8.29 9.90 -3.69
CA LEU A 19 -8.64 8.56 -4.14
C LEU A 19 -8.73 7.57 -2.96
N PHE A 20 -7.79 7.61 -2.01
CA PHE A 20 -7.85 6.79 -0.79
C PHE A 20 -9.04 7.16 0.10
N LEU A 21 -9.48 8.42 0.09
CA LEU A 21 -10.64 8.87 0.86
C LEU A 21 -11.97 8.60 0.15
N ALA A 22 -11.99 8.35 -1.15
CA ALA A 22 -13.23 8.12 -1.92
C ALA A 22 -14.14 7.01 -1.33
N PRO A 23 -13.63 5.87 -0.82
CA PRO A 23 -14.45 4.83 -0.19
C PRO A 23 -15.07 5.24 1.15
N THR A 24 -14.69 6.38 1.74
CA THR A 24 -15.20 6.83 3.06
C THR A 24 -16.73 6.87 3.09
N ILE A 25 -17.37 7.26 2.01
CA ILE A 25 -18.84 7.30 1.92
C ILE A 25 -19.44 5.89 2.04
N THR A 26 -18.84 4.91 1.38
CA THR A 26 -19.23 3.49 1.47
C THR A 26 -19.03 2.95 2.89
N PHE A 27 -17.90 3.26 3.53
CA PHE A 27 -17.65 2.82 4.90
C PHE A 27 -18.58 3.46 5.94
N ARG A 28 -18.97 4.73 5.74
CA ARG A 28 -20.01 5.35 6.55
C ARG A 28 -21.34 4.60 6.45
N ARG A 29 -21.68 4.08 5.27
CA ARG A 29 -22.87 3.22 5.09
C ARG A 29 -22.74 1.91 5.86
N ILE A 30 -21.63 1.20 5.74
CA ILE A 30 -21.36 -0.06 6.47
C ILE A 30 -21.48 0.14 7.99
N ILE A 31 -20.92 1.23 8.53
CA ILE A 31 -20.98 1.54 9.96
C ILE A 31 -22.43 1.80 10.42
N ARG A 32 -23.24 2.46 9.59
CA ARG A 32 -24.65 2.76 9.87
C ARG A 32 -25.53 1.52 9.76
N SER A 33 -25.34 0.69 8.73
CA SER A 33 -26.11 -0.54 8.53
C SER A 33 -25.65 -1.69 9.41
N LYS A 34 -24.50 -1.54 10.10
CA LYS A 34 -23.89 -2.56 10.97
C LYS A 34 -23.64 -3.89 10.26
N SER A 35 -23.50 -3.84 8.93
CA SER A 35 -23.32 -4.99 8.06
C SER A 35 -22.46 -4.59 6.87
N THR A 36 -21.63 -5.51 6.40
CA THR A 36 -20.85 -5.34 5.16
C THR A 36 -21.73 -5.39 3.90
N GLU A 37 -23.03 -5.66 4.05
CA GLU A 37 -23.99 -5.80 2.95
C GLU A 37 -23.44 -6.74 1.86
N LEU A 38 -23.41 -6.30 0.60
CA LEU A 38 -22.84 -7.03 -0.54
C LEU A 38 -21.42 -6.52 -0.91
N PHE A 39 -20.83 -5.66 -0.09
CA PHE A 39 -19.51 -5.10 -0.38
C PHE A 39 -18.42 -6.12 -0.11
N SER A 40 -17.43 -6.21 -1.01
CA SER A 40 -16.26 -7.06 -0.83
C SER A 40 -15.14 -6.28 -0.14
N GLY A 41 -14.57 -6.87 0.92
CA GLY A 41 -13.40 -6.33 1.63
C GLY A 41 -12.06 -6.64 0.96
N ILE A 42 -12.04 -7.52 -0.05
CA ILE A 42 -10.81 -8.00 -0.71
C ILE A 42 -10.00 -6.86 -1.35
N PRO A 43 -10.62 -5.91 -2.09
CA PRO A 43 -9.87 -4.81 -2.72
C PRO A 43 -9.06 -4.01 -1.71
N TYR A 44 -9.60 -3.72 -0.52
CA TYR A 44 -8.90 -2.93 0.50
C TYR A 44 -7.67 -3.67 1.07
N VAL A 45 -7.78 -4.99 1.27
CA VAL A 45 -6.64 -5.80 1.72
C VAL A 45 -5.54 -5.85 0.65
N MET A 46 -5.91 -5.97 -0.62
CA MET A 46 -4.94 -5.98 -1.73
C MET A 46 -4.30 -4.61 -1.95
N THR A 47 -5.09 -3.52 -1.89
CA THR A 47 -4.57 -2.15 -1.94
C THR A 47 -3.64 -1.86 -0.77
N MET A 48 -3.94 -2.36 0.43
CA MET A 48 -3.06 -2.25 1.59
C MET A 48 -1.70 -2.93 1.35
N LEU A 49 -1.68 -4.14 0.78
CA LEU A 49 -0.42 -4.80 0.40
C LEU A 49 0.36 -3.97 -0.61
N ASN A 50 -0.30 -3.47 -1.65
CA ASN A 50 0.33 -2.62 -2.65
C ASN A 50 0.93 -1.36 -2.00
N CYS A 51 0.18 -0.68 -1.13
CA CYS A 51 0.65 0.49 -0.41
C CYS A 51 1.85 0.18 0.48
N LEU A 52 1.86 -0.92 1.22
CA LEU A 52 3.00 -1.31 2.05
C LEU A 52 4.26 -1.56 1.20
N LEU A 53 4.13 -2.27 0.08
CA LEU A 53 5.25 -2.54 -0.82
C LEU A 53 5.77 -1.27 -1.50
N SER A 54 4.88 -0.41 -2.01
CA SER A 54 5.26 0.87 -2.61
C SER A 54 5.86 1.84 -1.58
N ALA A 55 5.38 1.82 -0.35
CA ALA A 55 5.93 2.63 0.74
C ALA A 55 7.37 2.21 1.07
N TRP A 56 7.61 0.90 1.14
CA TRP A 56 8.93 0.31 1.35
C TRP A 56 9.90 0.61 0.19
N TYR A 57 9.41 0.51 -1.05
CA TYR A 57 10.19 0.89 -2.24
C TYR A 57 10.68 2.34 -2.18
N GLY A 58 9.83 3.27 -1.75
CA GLY A 58 10.16 4.69 -1.66
C GLY A 58 11.15 5.07 -0.55
N MET A 59 11.52 4.13 0.32
CA MET A 59 12.47 4.39 1.41
C MET A 59 13.87 4.65 0.85
N PRO A 60 14.65 5.58 1.47
CA PRO A 60 15.91 6.06 0.91
C PRO A 60 17.01 4.99 0.85
N PHE A 61 16.90 3.93 1.65
CA PHE A 61 17.81 2.79 1.61
C PHE A 61 17.45 1.75 0.53
N VAL A 62 16.24 1.79 -0.04
CA VAL A 62 15.80 0.93 -1.15
C VAL A 62 15.92 1.65 -2.48
N SER A 63 15.40 2.87 -2.57
CA SER A 63 15.40 3.68 -3.79
C SER A 63 15.75 5.14 -3.46
N LYS A 64 16.69 5.72 -4.21
CA LYS A 64 17.08 7.12 -4.02
C LYS A 64 15.99 8.05 -4.59
N ASN A 65 15.78 9.19 -3.93
CA ASN A 65 14.92 10.29 -4.39
C ASN A 65 13.40 9.96 -4.53
N ASN A 66 12.91 8.87 -3.91
CA ASN A 66 11.50 8.45 -4.01
C ASN A 66 10.68 8.63 -2.72
N LEU A 67 11.08 9.57 -1.85
CA LEU A 67 10.42 9.81 -0.57
C LEU A 67 8.93 10.17 -0.70
N LEU A 68 8.56 10.94 -1.72
CA LEU A 68 7.17 11.33 -1.95
C LEU A 68 6.27 10.09 -2.14
N VAL A 69 6.76 9.06 -2.85
CA VAL A 69 6.07 7.77 -3.03
C VAL A 69 5.93 7.05 -1.69
N SER A 70 6.95 7.09 -0.84
CA SER A 70 6.90 6.49 0.50
C SER A 70 5.82 7.13 1.36
N THR A 71 5.77 8.46 1.39
CA THR A 71 4.81 9.20 2.23
C THR A 71 3.35 8.95 1.85
N ILE A 72 3.01 8.98 0.56
CA ILE A 72 1.63 8.80 0.11
C ILE A 72 1.15 7.37 0.28
N ASN A 73 1.99 6.39 -0.03
CA ASN A 73 1.62 4.99 0.11
C ASN A 73 1.62 4.56 1.58
N GLY A 74 2.50 5.11 2.41
CA GLY A 74 2.44 4.92 3.86
C GLY A 74 1.13 5.45 4.44
N THR A 75 0.72 6.66 4.02
CA THR A 75 -0.58 7.24 4.41
C THR A 75 -1.74 6.39 3.90
N GLY A 76 -1.69 5.94 2.64
CA GLY A 76 -2.66 5.02 2.05
C GLY A 76 -2.79 3.71 2.82
N ALA A 77 -1.67 3.10 3.23
CA ALA A 77 -1.68 1.88 4.03
C ALA A 77 -2.38 2.07 5.39
N VAL A 78 -2.21 3.23 6.04
CA VAL A 78 -2.92 3.56 7.29
C VAL A 78 -4.42 3.70 7.03
N ILE A 79 -4.83 4.38 5.95
CA ILE A 79 -6.24 4.53 5.59
C ILE A 79 -6.88 3.17 5.26
N GLU A 80 -6.21 2.36 4.43
CA GLU A 80 -6.68 1.02 4.06
C GLU A 80 -6.77 0.08 5.26
N MET A 81 -5.86 0.22 6.24
CA MET A 81 -5.94 -0.53 7.49
C MET A 81 -7.24 -0.21 8.25
N VAL A 82 -7.65 1.05 8.33
CA VAL A 82 -8.93 1.45 8.96
C VAL A 82 -10.12 0.81 8.25
N TYR A 83 -10.09 0.77 6.91
CA TYR A 83 -11.11 0.12 6.10
C TYR A 83 -11.17 -1.39 6.33
N VAL A 84 -10.03 -2.08 6.31
CA VAL A 84 -9.94 -3.52 6.58
C VAL A 84 -10.45 -3.85 7.99
N LEU A 85 -10.06 -3.07 9.00
CA LEU A 85 -10.55 -3.25 10.38
C LEU A 85 -12.06 -3.07 10.48
N THR A 86 -12.61 -2.07 9.80
CA THR A 86 -14.06 -1.85 9.74
C THR A 86 -14.77 -3.06 9.12
N PHE A 87 -14.23 -3.62 8.03
CA PHE A 87 -14.76 -4.86 7.44
C PHE A 87 -14.70 -6.04 8.41
N ILE A 88 -13.59 -6.23 9.14
CA ILE A 88 -13.46 -7.32 10.12
C ILE A 88 -14.48 -7.19 11.26
N ILE A 89 -14.77 -5.97 11.69
CA ILE A 89 -15.72 -5.69 12.78
C ILE A 89 -17.17 -5.99 12.34
N TYR A 90 -17.57 -5.58 11.14
CA TYR A 90 -18.96 -5.69 10.67
C TYR A 90 -19.25 -6.90 9.77
N ALA A 91 -18.25 -7.70 9.41
CA ALA A 91 -18.43 -8.90 8.60
C ALA A 91 -19.10 -10.05 9.38
N THR A 92 -19.74 -10.95 8.63
CA THR A 92 -20.25 -12.22 9.18
C THR A 92 -19.13 -13.10 9.72
N LYS A 93 -19.42 -14.04 10.62
CA LYS A 93 -18.38 -14.95 11.19
C LYS A 93 -17.57 -15.68 10.12
N LYS A 94 -18.23 -16.11 9.02
CA LYS A 94 -17.59 -16.81 7.90
C LYS A 94 -16.63 -15.91 7.13
N ASP A 95 -17.04 -14.67 6.84
CA ASP A 95 -16.21 -13.74 6.05
C ASP A 95 -15.14 -13.06 6.90
N ARG A 96 -15.41 -12.85 8.20
CA ARG A 96 -14.42 -12.35 9.16
C ARG A 96 -13.17 -13.22 9.21
N ALA A 97 -13.32 -14.54 9.25
CA ALA A 97 -12.19 -15.47 9.23
C ALA A 97 -11.37 -15.34 7.94
N LYS A 98 -12.03 -15.15 6.78
CA LYS A 98 -11.34 -14.91 5.51
C LYS A 98 -10.54 -13.61 5.53
N PHE A 99 -11.13 -12.51 6.01
CA PHE A 99 -10.43 -11.22 6.06
C PHE A 99 -9.27 -11.21 7.06
N ILE A 100 -9.41 -11.88 8.21
CA ILE A 100 -8.30 -12.09 9.13
C ILE A 100 -7.19 -12.92 8.46
N GLY A 101 -7.53 -14.01 7.77
CA GLY A 101 -6.57 -14.82 7.03
C GLY A 101 -5.84 -14.02 5.94
N LEU A 102 -6.55 -13.22 5.16
CA LEU A 102 -5.98 -12.34 4.14
C LEU A 102 -5.08 -11.26 4.75
N LEU A 103 -5.50 -10.65 5.87
CA LEU A 103 -4.69 -9.66 6.59
C LEU A 103 -3.38 -10.29 7.09
N THR A 104 -3.44 -11.47 7.70
CA THR A 104 -2.26 -12.21 8.15
C THR A 104 -1.34 -12.55 6.97
N LEU A 105 -1.90 -12.99 5.84
CA LEU A 105 -1.15 -13.26 4.62
C LEU A 105 -0.40 -12.01 4.15
N VAL A 106 -1.08 -10.87 4.02
CA VAL A 106 -0.48 -9.60 3.60
C VAL A 106 0.66 -9.16 4.54
N LEU A 107 0.43 -9.20 5.85
CA LEU A 107 1.45 -8.82 6.83
C LEU A 107 2.66 -9.76 6.81
N THR A 108 2.43 -11.06 6.58
CA THR A 108 3.50 -12.05 6.46
C THR A 108 4.30 -11.87 5.17
N THR A 109 3.63 -11.64 4.04
CA THR A 109 4.26 -11.34 2.76
C THR A 109 5.10 -10.07 2.86
N PHE A 110 4.54 -8.99 3.38
CA PHE A 110 5.26 -7.73 3.58
C PHE A 110 6.46 -7.91 4.53
N GLY A 111 6.25 -8.57 5.67
CA GLY A 111 7.32 -8.85 6.64
C GLY A 111 8.44 -9.69 6.04
N GLY A 112 8.12 -10.69 5.23
CA GLY A 112 9.10 -11.50 4.50
C GLY A 112 9.91 -10.67 3.50
N VAL A 113 9.25 -9.82 2.71
CA VAL A 113 9.92 -8.89 1.78
C VAL A 113 10.85 -7.94 2.54
N ALA A 114 10.36 -7.31 3.61
CA ALA A 114 11.15 -6.39 4.43
C ALA A 114 12.35 -7.08 5.08
N PHE A 115 12.16 -8.29 5.61
CA PHE A 115 13.23 -9.09 6.22
C PHE A 115 14.32 -9.46 5.20
N VAL A 116 13.94 -9.96 4.02
CA VAL A 116 14.88 -10.29 2.94
C VAL A 116 15.61 -9.03 2.46
N SER A 117 14.92 -7.90 2.31
CA SER A 117 15.53 -6.62 1.91
C SER A 117 16.57 -6.11 2.92
N LEU A 118 16.39 -6.37 4.21
CA LEU A 118 17.30 -5.95 5.28
C LEU A 118 18.43 -6.94 5.56
N CYS A 119 18.42 -8.13 4.95
CA CYS A 119 19.46 -9.13 5.15
C CYS A 119 20.83 -8.60 4.65
N PRO A 120 21.92 -8.69 5.43
CA PRO A 120 23.23 -8.12 5.07
C PRO A 120 23.81 -8.62 3.73
N PHE A 121 23.52 -9.87 3.37
CA PHE A 121 23.89 -10.45 2.07
C PHE A 121 23.24 -9.72 0.88
N PHE A 122 22.03 -9.19 1.06
CA PHE A 122 21.33 -8.35 0.07
C PHE A 122 21.76 -6.89 0.14
N MET A 123 22.11 -6.38 1.33
CA MET A 123 22.66 -5.03 1.51
C MET A 123 24.04 -4.84 0.83
N ALA A 124 24.75 -5.90 0.48
CA ALA A 124 25.95 -5.83 -0.36
C ALA A 124 25.63 -5.44 -1.83
N ASN A 125 24.38 -5.64 -2.29
CA ASN A 125 23.88 -5.24 -3.62
C ASN A 125 22.42 -4.73 -3.51
N PRO A 126 22.19 -3.61 -2.80
CA PRO A 126 20.85 -3.22 -2.30
C PRO A 126 19.87 -2.86 -3.43
N GLY A 127 20.35 -2.42 -4.59
CA GLY A 127 19.52 -1.95 -5.69
C GLY A 127 18.99 -3.02 -6.65
N ARG A 128 19.52 -4.25 -6.65
CA ARG A 128 19.27 -5.21 -7.76
C ARG A 128 18.21 -6.27 -7.45
N TYR A 129 18.07 -6.67 -6.19
CA TYR A 129 17.20 -7.77 -5.79
C TYR A 129 15.92 -7.33 -5.07
N SER A 130 16.00 -6.31 -4.21
CA SER A 130 14.81 -5.72 -3.55
C SER A 130 13.86 -5.10 -4.57
N VAL A 131 14.40 -4.46 -5.61
CA VAL A 131 13.61 -3.82 -6.68
C VAL A 131 12.91 -4.86 -7.55
N ALA A 132 13.57 -5.95 -7.92
CA ALA A 132 12.97 -7.03 -8.71
C ALA A 132 11.83 -7.75 -7.96
N LEU A 133 11.97 -7.95 -6.65
CA LEU A 133 10.92 -8.55 -5.82
C LEU A 133 9.70 -7.62 -5.70
N LEU A 134 9.92 -6.32 -5.50
CA LEU A 134 8.85 -5.31 -5.41
C LEU A 134 8.12 -5.09 -6.76
N LEU A 135 8.85 -5.17 -7.88
CA LEU A 135 8.32 -5.07 -9.24
C LEU A 135 7.34 -6.20 -9.61
N LEU A 136 7.50 -7.40 -9.03
CA LEU A 136 6.59 -8.53 -9.26
C LEU A 136 5.23 -8.36 -8.58
N PHE A 137 5.15 -7.59 -7.50
CA PHE A 137 3.96 -7.49 -6.64
C PHE A 137 3.25 -6.14 -6.68
N SER A 138 3.84 -5.10 -7.30
CA SER A 138 3.21 -3.78 -7.45
C SER A 138 3.24 -3.31 -8.91
N PRO A 139 2.09 -3.32 -9.62
CA PRO A 139 1.97 -2.76 -10.98
C PRO A 139 2.28 -1.26 -11.06
N SER A 140 2.17 -0.55 -9.93
CA SER A 140 2.50 0.88 -9.79
C SER A 140 3.95 1.19 -10.13
N SER A 141 4.83 0.19 -10.04
CA SER A 141 6.25 0.28 -10.37
C SER A 141 6.52 0.55 -11.86
N CYS A 142 5.55 0.28 -12.75
CA CYS A 142 5.64 0.62 -14.17
C CYS A 142 5.58 2.14 -14.42
N MET A 143 5.14 2.95 -13.45
CA MET A 143 5.17 4.42 -13.53
C MET A 143 6.44 5.04 -12.93
N ALA A 144 7.27 4.26 -12.24
CA ALA A 144 8.55 4.74 -11.69
C ALA A 144 9.52 5.34 -12.73
N PRO A 145 9.56 4.90 -14.01
CA PRO A 145 10.42 5.53 -15.03
C PRO A 145 10.08 7.01 -15.30
N LEU A 146 8.87 7.47 -15.00
CA LEU A 146 8.45 8.87 -15.18
C LEU A 146 9.00 9.82 -14.10
N TYR A 147 9.42 9.31 -12.94
CA TYR A 147 9.98 10.10 -11.85
C TYR A 147 11.52 10.11 -11.82
N LEU A 148 12.15 9.31 -12.67
CA LEU A 148 13.61 9.10 -12.73
C LEU A 148 14.27 9.67 -14.01
N SER A 149 13.53 10.48 -14.78
CA SER A 149 14.05 11.20 -15.96
C SER A 149 14.22 12.69 -15.66
#